data_AF-A0A7Y5KR33-F1
#
_entry.id   AF-A0A7Y5KR33-F1
#
_cell.length_a   1.000
_cell.length_b   1.000
_cell.length_c   1.000
_cell.angle_alpha   90.00
_cell.angle_beta   90.00
_cell.angle_gamma   90.00
#
_symmetry.space_group_name_H-M   'P 1'
#
loop_
_entity.id
_entity.type
_entity.pdbx_description
1 polymer ?
#
loop_
_entity_poly.entity_id
_entity_poly.type
_entity_poly.pdbx_seq_one_letter_code
_entity_poly.pdbx_strand_id
1 'polypeptide(L)'
;MLFPKMLPAALLVFLTSSALCCLLGCSNNTVSARVERAEPMTDVAPDRPDGDIAAYLPAIEPFEGPPASGENVSEEREVALATGPSSDALSCGLHNPMPGGFAAGYAADTGLDLAGMKTPVFALASGNVDYAESGHSLWTGRGDTDLAVRIELDEPIVLADGRKVTHAWYAHLYELAFEQEEGVVKRRRVAAGEYLGLSGRANGMWHLHLGLLLDGDTTQRWGSFLLEDEVRSVLCGLKTKTRLPALSRS
;
A
#
# COMPACT_ATOMS: atom_id res chain seq x y z
N MET A 1 -37.24 24.11 73.17
CA MET A 1 -37.01 23.00 72.23
C MET A 1 -35.83 23.43 71.35
N LEU A 2 -34.56 23.28 71.77
CA LEU A 2 -33.65 22.11 71.73
C LEU A 2 -33.39 21.53 70.31
N PHE A 3 -32.25 21.94 69.70
CA PHE A 3 -31.23 21.23 68.84
C PHE A 3 -31.69 20.20 67.73
N PRO A 4 -30.87 19.83 66.70
CA PRO A 4 -29.78 20.55 66.00
C PRO A 4 -29.44 20.18 64.51
N LYS A 5 -28.51 20.97 63.93
CA LYS A 5 -27.28 20.69 63.13
C LYS A 5 -27.10 19.49 62.14
N MET A 6 -26.35 19.84 61.06
CA MET A 6 -25.43 19.08 60.18
C MET A 6 -26.09 18.10 59.16
N LEU A 7 -25.64 17.88 57.92
CA LEU A 7 -24.30 17.82 57.27
C LEU A 7 -24.42 18.11 55.74
N PRO A 8 -23.32 18.44 55.03
CA PRO A 8 -23.21 18.39 53.56
C PRO A 8 -22.72 17.01 53.07
N ALA A 9 -23.20 16.57 51.91
CA ALA A 9 -22.76 15.32 51.27
C ALA A 9 -21.43 15.53 50.54
N ALA A 10 -20.44 14.72 50.90
CA ALA A 10 -19.08 14.73 50.40
C ALA A 10 -18.93 13.93 49.09
N LEU A 11 -18.00 14.44 48.28
CA LEU A 11 -17.40 13.89 47.07
C LEU A 11 -16.72 12.53 47.35
N LEU A 12 -17.12 11.49 46.63
CA LEU A 12 -16.48 10.16 46.71
C LEU A 12 -15.45 10.04 45.58
N VAL A 13 -14.17 10.15 45.93
CA VAL A 13 -13.03 9.82 45.06
C VAL A 13 -12.64 8.37 45.34
N PHE A 14 -12.72 7.50 44.34
CA PHE A 14 -12.12 6.17 44.37
C PHE A 14 -10.65 6.27 43.95
N LEU A 15 -9.74 6.14 44.93
CA LEU A 15 -8.34 5.79 44.72
C LEU A 15 -8.16 4.36 45.24
N THR A 16 -8.04 3.39 44.34
CA THR A 16 -7.67 2.02 44.70
C THR A 16 -6.15 1.87 44.71
N SER A 17 -5.66 1.50 45.89
CA SER A 17 -4.29 1.12 46.22
C SER A 17 -3.67 0.07 45.29
N SER A 18 -2.40 0.25 44.96
CA SER A 18 -1.46 -0.83 44.63
C SER A 18 -0.07 -0.44 45.12
N ALA A 19 0.16 -0.68 46.41
CA ALA A 19 1.47 -0.65 47.04
C ALA A 19 1.53 -1.77 48.08
N LEU A 20 1.80 -2.99 47.62
CA LEU A 20 2.24 -4.09 48.49
C LEU A 20 2.92 -5.19 47.67
N CYS A 21 4.16 -4.96 47.24
CA CYS A 21 5.07 -6.03 46.87
C CYS A 21 6.54 -5.55 46.91
N CYS A 22 7.01 -5.24 48.11
CA CYS A 22 8.45 -5.15 48.40
C CYS A 22 8.69 -6.06 49.60
N LEU A 23 9.11 -7.29 49.35
CA LEU A 23 9.85 -8.19 50.24
C LEU A 23 9.81 -9.59 49.62
N LEU A 24 10.75 -9.87 48.72
CA LEU A 24 11.39 -11.17 48.49
C LEU A 24 12.44 -10.97 47.39
N GLY A 25 13.69 -11.25 47.73
CA GLY A 25 14.85 -10.94 46.91
C GLY A 25 14.88 -11.69 45.59
N CYS A 26 15.30 -10.98 44.54
CA CYS A 26 15.76 -11.55 43.29
C CYS A 26 17.13 -10.96 42.93
N SER A 27 18.13 -11.83 43.08
CA SER A 27 19.42 -11.92 42.41
C SER A 27 19.83 -10.82 41.42
N ASN A 28 20.99 -10.23 41.71
CA ASN A 28 21.79 -9.48 40.76
C ASN A 28 22.20 -10.37 39.57
N ASN A 29 21.83 -9.97 38.37
CA ASN A 29 22.58 -10.36 37.17
C ASN A 29 22.82 -9.14 36.31
N THR A 30 23.99 -8.54 36.50
CA THR A 30 24.52 -7.43 35.74
C THR A 30 25.09 -7.99 34.45
N VAL A 31 24.35 -7.88 33.34
CA VAL A 31 24.92 -8.06 32.00
C VAL A 31 25.05 -6.68 31.37
N SER A 32 26.30 -6.25 31.30
CA SER A 32 26.78 -5.04 30.63
C SER A 32 26.42 -5.11 29.14
N ALA A 33 25.43 -4.31 28.72
CA ALA A 33 25.21 -4.03 27.30
C ALA A 33 26.21 -2.93 26.89
N ARG A 34 27.25 -3.33 26.17
CA ARG A 34 28.11 -2.40 25.43
C ARG A 34 27.24 -1.65 24.42
N VAL A 35 27.13 -0.34 24.60
CA VAL A 35 26.70 0.61 23.58
C VAL A 35 27.86 0.74 22.59
N GLU A 36 27.83 -0.03 21.51
CA GLU A 36 28.66 0.26 20.34
C GLU A 36 28.03 1.43 19.59
N ARG A 37 28.80 2.52 19.48
CA ARG A 37 28.47 3.69 18.67
C ARG A 37 28.40 3.24 17.20
N ALA A 38 27.27 3.50 16.55
CA ALA A 38 27.20 3.52 15.10
C ALA A 38 28.02 4.72 14.59
N GLU A 39 29.07 4.45 13.82
CA GLU A 39 29.83 5.45 13.07
C GLU A 39 28.98 6.00 11.91
N PRO A 40 29.14 7.29 11.54
CA PRO A 40 28.34 7.92 10.49
C PRO A 40 28.70 7.43 9.08
N MET A 41 27.66 7.32 8.23
CA MET A 41 27.73 7.04 6.79
C MET A 41 28.79 7.89 6.08
N THR A 42 29.60 7.24 5.25
CA THR A 42 30.33 7.89 4.17
C THR A 42 29.65 7.52 2.85
N ASP A 43 28.98 8.50 2.26
CA ASP A 43 28.50 8.43 0.88
C ASP A 43 29.71 8.36 -0.05
N VAL A 44 29.86 7.22 -0.74
CA VAL A 44 30.69 7.11 -1.93
C VAL A 44 29.80 6.59 -3.04
N ALA A 45 29.22 7.53 -3.78
CA ALA A 45 28.60 7.25 -5.07
C ALA A 45 29.69 6.74 -6.04
N PRO A 46 29.48 5.63 -6.76
CA PRO A 46 30.38 5.28 -7.85
C PRO A 46 30.19 6.24 -9.02
N ASP A 47 31.31 6.80 -9.48
CA ASP A 47 31.45 7.60 -10.70
C ASP A 47 30.68 6.98 -11.87
N ARG A 48 29.70 7.73 -12.41
CA ARG A 48 29.18 7.49 -13.75
C ARG A 48 30.15 8.11 -14.76
N PRO A 49 30.64 7.37 -15.76
CA PRO A 49 31.35 7.99 -16.87
C PRO A 49 30.37 8.83 -17.69
N ASP A 50 30.67 10.12 -17.80
CA ASP A 50 30.08 11.04 -18.77
C ASP A 50 30.40 10.53 -20.19
N GLY A 51 29.43 9.83 -20.77
CA GLY A 51 29.45 9.35 -22.13
C GLY A 51 28.44 10.12 -22.97
N ASP A 52 28.95 11.11 -23.70
CA ASP A 52 28.26 11.77 -24.82
C ASP A 52 27.71 10.73 -25.81
N ILE A 53 26.39 10.50 -25.77
CA ILE A 53 25.63 9.85 -26.85
C ILE A 53 24.85 10.92 -27.63
N ALA A 54 25.60 11.89 -28.15
CA ALA A 54 25.17 12.72 -29.26
C ALA A 54 25.67 12.08 -30.56
N ALA A 55 24.88 11.15 -31.12
CA ALA A 55 24.81 10.84 -32.56
C ALA A 55 24.14 9.47 -32.76
N TYR A 56 22.85 9.45 -33.08
CA TYR A 56 22.25 8.55 -34.08
C TYR A 56 20.76 8.90 -34.21
N LEU A 57 20.46 9.96 -34.96
CA LEU A 57 19.14 10.20 -35.51
C LEU A 57 19.29 10.30 -37.03
N PRO A 58 18.82 9.33 -37.84
CA PRO A 58 18.71 9.55 -39.27
C PRO A 58 17.60 10.58 -39.55
N ALA A 59 17.87 11.47 -40.50
CA ALA A 59 16.96 12.50 -40.96
C ALA A 59 15.60 11.91 -41.38
N ILE A 60 14.54 12.42 -40.77
CA ILE A 60 13.15 12.15 -41.18
C ILE A 60 12.80 13.22 -42.22
N GLU A 61 12.66 12.81 -43.48
CA GLU A 61 12.11 13.64 -44.55
C GLU A 61 10.63 13.97 -44.26
N PRO A 62 10.14 15.19 -44.58
CA PRO A 62 8.75 15.55 -44.35
C PRO A 62 7.84 14.91 -45.40
N PHE A 63 6.99 13.97 -44.98
CA PHE A 63 5.93 13.42 -45.83
C PHE A 63 4.70 14.34 -45.76
N GLU A 64 4.52 15.19 -46.78
CA GLU A 64 3.28 15.93 -47.00
C GLU A 64 2.23 15.02 -47.66
N GLY A 65 1.35 14.45 -46.84
CA GLY A 65 0.13 13.77 -47.28
C GLY A 65 -1.09 14.71 -47.26
N PRO A 66 -2.07 14.53 -48.17
CA PRO A 66 -3.23 15.42 -48.30
C PRO A 66 -4.20 15.32 -47.11
N PRO A 67 -5.01 16.37 -46.84
CA PRO A 67 -5.94 16.38 -45.72
C PRO A 67 -7.10 15.41 -45.98
N ALA A 68 -7.14 14.31 -45.22
CA ALA A 68 -8.30 13.44 -45.15
C ALA A 68 -9.34 14.07 -44.22
N SER A 69 -10.44 14.45 -44.82
CA SER A 69 -11.69 14.88 -44.22
C SER A 69 -12.24 13.83 -43.26
N GLY A 70 -12.49 14.25 -42.02
CA GLY A 70 -13.59 13.84 -41.14
C GLY A 70 -14.02 12.37 -41.15
N GLU A 71 -13.60 11.64 -40.11
CA GLU A 71 -14.42 10.63 -39.46
C GLU A 71 -14.23 10.77 -37.95
N ASN A 72 -15.29 11.20 -37.27
CA ASN A 72 -15.42 11.05 -35.83
C ASN A 72 -15.54 9.55 -35.55
N VAL A 73 -14.41 8.87 -35.37
CA VAL A 73 -14.40 7.56 -34.74
C VAL A 73 -14.62 7.82 -33.26
N SER A 74 -15.88 7.72 -32.83
CA SER A 74 -16.21 7.51 -31.44
C SER A 74 -15.38 6.32 -30.96
N GLU A 75 -14.37 6.57 -30.14
CA GLU A 75 -13.64 5.55 -29.41
C GLU A 75 -14.67 4.77 -28.59
N GLU A 76 -15.20 3.69 -29.18
CA GLU A 76 -15.88 2.64 -28.45
C GLU A 76 -14.87 2.15 -27.43
N ARG A 77 -15.14 2.53 -26.19
CA ARG A 77 -14.47 2.09 -24.98
C ARG A 77 -14.61 0.58 -24.92
N GLU A 78 -13.74 -0.13 -25.62
CA GLU A 78 -13.64 -1.58 -25.61
C GLU A 78 -13.16 -1.98 -24.21
N VAL A 79 -14.12 -2.10 -23.29
CA VAL A 79 -13.90 -2.74 -22.00
C VAL A 79 -13.71 -4.21 -22.32
N ALA A 80 -12.45 -4.61 -22.54
CA ALA A 80 -12.09 -6.02 -22.56
C ALA A 80 -12.69 -6.64 -21.29
N LEU A 81 -13.67 -7.53 -21.46
CA LEU A 81 -14.31 -8.22 -20.35
C LEU A 81 -13.21 -8.98 -19.62
N ALA A 82 -12.94 -8.60 -18.37
CA ALA A 82 -12.00 -9.31 -17.51
C ALA A 82 -12.49 -10.75 -17.33
N THR A 83 -11.94 -11.68 -18.10
CA THR A 83 -12.19 -13.12 -17.97
C THR A 83 -11.33 -13.66 -16.82
N GLY A 84 -11.76 -13.42 -15.59
CA GLY A 84 -11.07 -13.86 -14.39
C GLY A 84 -11.95 -13.80 -13.15
N PRO A 85 -11.50 -14.37 -12.02
CA PRO A 85 -12.18 -14.16 -10.76
C PRO A 85 -12.21 -12.65 -10.43
N SER A 86 -13.25 -12.22 -9.71
CA SER A 86 -13.36 -10.86 -9.18
C SER A 86 -13.62 -10.92 -7.68
N SER A 87 -13.09 -9.96 -6.92
CA SER A 87 -13.32 -9.88 -5.50
C SER A 87 -14.59 -9.09 -5.16
N ASP A 88 -15.23 -9.47 -4.05
CA ASP A 88 -16.41 -8.79 -3.55
C ASP A 88 -16.10 -7.36 -3.08
N ALA A 89 -17.08 -6.47 -3.21
CA ALA A 89 -17.03 -5.14 -2.62
C ALA A 89 -17.06 -5.23 -1.08
N LEU A 90 -16.27 -4.38 -0.44
CA LEU A 90 -16.28 -4.13 0.99
C LEU A 90 -17.40 -3.14 1.35
N SER A 91 -17.70 -3.00 2.65
CA SER A 91 -18.78 -2.14 3.14
C SER A 91 -18.62 -0.65 2.81
N CYS A 92 -17.41 -0.21 2.49
CA CYS A 92 -17.10 1.16 2.08
C CYS A 92 -17.07 1.37 0.56
N GLY A 93 -17.48 0.38 -0.24
CA GLY A 93 -17.59 0.47 -1.70
C GLY A 93 -16.30 0.16 -2.48
N LEU A 94 -15.15 0.11 -1.81
CA LEU A 94 -13.90 -0.43 -2.38
C LEU A 94 -13.97 -1.95 -2.49
N HIS A 95 -13.12 -2.56 -3.30
CA HIS A 95 -13.05 -4.02 -3.44
C HIS A 95 -12.03 -4.66 -2.51
N ASN A 96 -12.24 -5.92 -2.15
CA ASN A 96 -11.33 -6.65 -1.28
C ASN A 96 -10.01 -6.95 -2.01
N PRO A 97 -8.87 -6.35 -1.61
CA PRO A 97 -7.63 -6.47 -2.36
C PRO A 97 -6.96 -7.84 -2.20
N MET A 98 -7.27 -8.58 -1.13
CA MET A 98 -6.72 -9.91 -0.89
C MET A 98 -7.66 -10.75 -0.02
N PRO A 99 -8.74 -11.31 -0.58
CA PRO A 99 -9.75 -12.07 0.16
C PRO A 99 -9.17 -13.19 1.02
N GLY A 100 -9.61 -13.26 2.27
CA GLY A 100 -9.07 -14.19 3.27
C GLY A 100 -7.70 -13.79 3.83
N GLY A 101 -7.07 -12.72 3.33
CA GLY A 101 -5.84 -12.15 3.85
C GLY A 101 -5.99 -11.64 5.28
N PHE A 102 -4.89 -11.65 6.03
CA PHE A 102 -4.86 -11.20 7.41
C PHE A 102 -4.15 -9.86 7.54
N ALA A 103 -4.84 -8.85 8.06
CA ALA A 103 -4.26 -7.52 8.20
C ALA A 103 -3.15 -7.53 9.27
N ALA A 104 -1.92 -7.49 8.76
CA ALA A 104 -0.67 -7.32 9.50
C ALA A 104 -0.16 -5.90 9.22
N GLY A 105 1.10 -5.61 9.56
CA GLY A 105 1.73 -4.32 9.30
C GLY A 105 2.46 -3.77 10.51
N TYR A 106 3.50 -3.01 10.23
CA TYR A 106 4.26 -2.22 11.17
C TYR A 106 3.90 -0.75 10.98
N ALA A 107 3.79 0.01 12.08
CA ALA A 107 3.27 1.38 12.03
C ALA A 107 4.12 2.36 11.17
N ALA A 108 5.36 2.00 10.86
CA ALA A 108 6.25 2.79 10.01
C ALA A 108 6.27 2.31 8.54
N ASP A 109 5.46 1.31 8.18
CA ASP A 109 5.41 0.82 6.80
C ASP A 109 4.75 1.85 5.89
N THR A 110 5.17 1.84 4.63
CA THR A 110 4.68 2.74 3.57
C THR A 110 3.35 2.28 2.97
N GLY A 111 2.48 1.73 3.83
CA GLY A 111 1.25 1.08 3.43
C GLY A 111 0.79 0.05 4.47
N LEU A 112 0.01 -0.92 4.01
CA LEU A 112 -0.54 -2.00 4.83
C LEU A 112 -0.12 -3.36 4.30
N ASP A 113 0.41 -4.20 5.19
CA ASP A 113 0.68 -5.60 4.87
C ASP A 113 -0.54 -6.49 5.12
N LEU A 114 -0.90 -7.27 4.11
CA LEU A 114 -1.91 -8.32 4.19
C LEU A 114 -1.20 -9.66 4.11
N ALA A 115 -1.12 -10.39 5.22
CA ALA A 115 -0.46 -11.67 5.29
C ALA A 115 -1.29 -12.78 4.62
N GLY A 116 -0.64 -13.61 3.80
CA GLY A 116 -1.26 -14.68 3.04
C GLY A 116 -0.27 -15.31 2.06
N MET A 117 -0.20 -16.65 2.06
CA MET A 117 0.70 -17.39 1.15
C MET A 117 0.02 -17.60 -0.19
N LYS A 118 0.60 -17.06 -1.27
CA LYS A 118 0.09 -17.21 -2.65
C LYS A 118 -1.41 -16.95 -2.75
N THR A 119 -1.86 -15.90 -2.07
CA THR A 119 -3.28 -15.55 -2.00
C THR A 119 -3.63 -14.66 -3.18
N PRO A 120 -4.78 -14.85 -3.85
CA PRO A 120 -5.22 -13.99 -4.95
C PRO A 120 -5.29 -12.51 -4.55
N VAL A 121 -4.72 -11.66 -5.39
CA VAL A 121 -4.69 -10.20 -5.25
C VAL A 121 -5.60 -9.57 -6.31
N PHE A 122 -6.37 -8.57 -5.91
CA PHE A 122 -7.36 -7.92 -6.75
C PHE A 122 -7.26 -6.39 -6.67
N ALA A 123 -7.70 -5.71 -7.72
CA ALA A 123 -7.73 -4.26 -7.77
C ALA A 123 -8.74 -3.69 -6.75
N LEU A 124 -8.28 -2.78 -5.91
CA LEU A 124 -9.08 -2.06 -4.91
C LEU A 124 -10.21 -1.24 -5.55
N ALA A 125 -9.92 -0.62 -6.71
CA ALA A 125 -10.82 0.23 -7.47
C ALA A 125 -10.43 0.20 -8.96
N SER A 126 -11.32 0.71 -9.83
CA SER A 126 -11.03 0.80 -11.26
C SER A 126 -9.98 1.87 -11.54
N GLY A 127 -9.19 1.67 -12.59
CA GLY A 127 -8.17 2.64 -12.96
C GLY A 127 -7.33 2.21 -14.15
N ASN A 128 -6.34 3.03 -14.48
CA ASN A 128 -5.33 2.73 -15.49
C ASN A 128 -4.06 2.20 -14.81
N VAL A 129 -3.52 1.13 -15.34
CA VAL A 129 -2.25 0.55 -14.87
C VAL A 129 -1.12 1.46 -15.34
N ASP A 130 -0.29 1.94 -14.42
CA ASP A 130 0.97 2.62 -14.75
C ASP A 130 2.01 1.58 -15.17
N TYR A 131 2.15 0.54 -14.33
CA TYR A 131 2.99 -0.63 -14.59
C TYR A 131 2.44 -1.86 -13.89
N ALA A 132 2.83 -3.01 -14.42
CA ALA A 132 2.72 -4.34 -13.83
C ALA A 132 3.99 -5.12 -14.22
N GLU A 133 5.05 -4.99 -13.43
CA GLU A 133 6.39 -5.50 -13.73
C GLU A 133 7.27 -5.62 -12.46
N SER A 134 8.49 -6.12 -12.60
CA SER A 134 9.51 -6.22 -11.53
C SER A 134 10.26 -4.90 -11.28
N GLY A 135 10.94 -4.78 -10.15
CA GLY A 135 11.92 -3.70 -9.91
C GLY A 135 11.39 -2.46 -9.18
N HIS A 136 10.13 -2.44 -8.79
CA HIS A 136 9.49 -1.30 -8.11
C HIS A 136 9.44 -1.43 -6.59
N SER A 137 10.27 -2.30 -6.01
CA SER A 137 10.35 -2.52 -4.56
C SER A 137 11.80 -2.57 -4.08
N LEU A 138 12.05 -2.09 -2.86
CA LEU A 138 13.36 -2.19 -2.21
C LEU A 138 13.68 -3.61 -1.71
N TRP A 139 12.68 -4.48 -1.58
CA TRP A 139 12.85 -5.84 -1.08
C TRP A 139 13.10 -6.83 -2.21
N THR A 140 14.33 -6.89 -2.67
CA THR A 140 14.79 -7.77 -3.75
C THR A 140 15.77 -8.84 -3.25
N GLY A 141 15.69 -9.19 -1.96
CA GLY A 141 16.57 -10.15 -1.31
C GLY A 141 16.40 -11.58 -1.82
N ARG A 142 17.29 -12.48 -1.41
CA ARG A 142 17.21 -13.89 -1.81
C ARG A 142 15.88 -14.51 -1.35
N GLY A 143 15.03 -14.86 -2.32
CA GLY A 143 13.74 -15.49 -2.08
C GLY A 143 12.60 -14.52 -1.81
N ASP A 144 12.88 -13.21 -1.86
CA ASP A 144 11.86 -12.18 -1.99
C ASP A 144 11.42 -12.10 -3.46
N THR A 145 10.22 -11.58 -3.66
CA THR A 145 9.60 -11.36 -4.97
C THR A 145 9.38 -9.87 -5.16
N ASP A 146 9.72 -9.36 -6.34
CA ASP A 146 9.79 -7.92 -6.62
C ASP A 146 8.80 -7.45 -7.68
N LEU A 147 7.87 -8.32 -8.11
CA LEU A 147 6.78 -7.93 -8.99
C LEU A 147 5.85 -6.96 -8.26
N ALA A 148 5.39 -5.95 -8.98
CA ALA A 148 4.51 -4.92 -8.46
C ALA A 148 3.52 -4.45 -9.53
N VAL A 149 2.39 -3.91 -9.06
CA VAL A 149 1.39 -3.24 -9.90
C VAL A 149 1.14 -1.86 -9.31
N ARG A 150 1.07 -0.82 -10.15
CA ARG A 150 0.56 0.50 -9.75
C ARG A 150 -0.60 0.89 -10.65
N ILE A 151 -1.68 1.34 -10.03
CA ILE A 151 -2.92 1.73 -10.70
C ILE A 151 -3.20 3.19 -10.35
N GLU A 152 -3.28 4.06 -11.36
CA GLU A 152 -3.91 5.38 -11.25
C GLU A 152 -5.42 5.18 -11.22
N LEU A 153 -6.07 5.63 -10.14
CA LEU A 153 -7.50 5.43 -9.92
C LEU A 153 -8.33 6.32 -10.85
N ASP A 154 -9.39 5.76 -11.44
CA ASP A 154 -10.34 6.53 -12.25
C ASP A 154 -11.01 7.65 -11.42
N GLU A 155 -11.33 7.33 -10.17
CA GLU A 155 -11.91 8.26 -9.19
C GLU A 155 -11.02 8.30 -7.93
N PRO A 156 -10.39 9.45 -7.61
CA PRO A 156 -9.59 9.57 -6.41
C PRO A 156 -10.43 9.40 -5.14
N ILE A 157 -9.90 8.69 -4.15
CA ILE A 157 -10.55 8.54 -2.84
C ILE A 157 -10.23 9.78 -2.00
N VAL A 158 -11.24 10.60 -1.74
CA VAL A 158 -11.08 11.84 -0.95
C VAL A 158 -11.11 11.51 0.54
N LEU A 159 -10.07 11.91 1.24
CA LEU A 159 -9.93 11.72 2.68
C LEU A 159 -10.59 12.86 3.47
N ALA A 160 -10.82 12.63 4.76
CA ALA A 160 -11.47 13.62 5.63
C ALA A 160 -10.69 14.93 5.78
N ASP A 161 -9.36 14.90 5.59
CA ASP A 161 -8.47 16.05 5.63
C ASP A 161 -8.29 16.74 4.26
N GLY A 162 -8.98 16.24 3.23
CA GLY A 162 -8.95 16.79 1.87
C GLY A 162 -7.85 16.25 0.96
N ARG A 163 -6.90 15.45 1.48
CA ARG A 163 -5.93 14.72 0.65
C ARG A 163 -6.66 13.68 -0.21
N LYS A 164 -6.07 13.31 -1.34
CA LYS A 164 -6.68 12.35 -2.27
C LYS A 164 -5.77 11.17 -2.51
N VAL A 165 -6.27 9.96 -2.28
CA VAL A 165 -5.63 8.77 -2.80
C VAL A 165 -5.87 8.74 -4.30
N THR A 166 -4.80 8.84 -5.07
CA THR A 166 -4.83 8.89 -6.53
C THR A 166 -4.30 7.61 -7.15
N HIS A 167 -3.46 6.88 -6.42
CA HIS A 167 -2.90 5.62 -6.89
C HIS A 167 -2.98 4.53 -5.83
N ALA A 168 -3.15 3.29 -6.27
CA ALA A 168 -2.97 2.10 -5.46
C ALA A 168 -1.73 1.33 -5.97
N TRP A 169 -0.84 0.98 -5.06
CA TRP A 169 0.38 0.24 -5.35
C TRP A 169 0.38 -1.09 -4.61
N TYR A 170 0.61 -2.16 -5.35
CA TYR A 170 0.60 -3.55 -4.88
C TYR A 170 2.00 -4.08 -5.07
N ALA A 171 2.65 -4.47 -3.99
CA ALA A 171 4.04 -4.91 -4.02
C ALA A 171 4.20 -6.33 -3.50
N HIS A 172 5.35 -6.91 -3.83
CA HIS A 172 5.75 -8.25 -3.46
C HIS A 172 4.84 -9.32 -4.06
N LEU A 173 4.40 -9.15 -5.31
CA LEU A 173 3.63 -10.19 -5.99
C LEU A 173 4.57 -11.33 -6.40
N TYR A 174 4.06 -12.56 -6.32
CA TYR A 174 4.73 -13.77 -6.82
C TYR A 174 4.46 -14.00 -8.30
N GLU A 175 3.30 -13.55 -8.76
CA GLU A 175 2.80 -13.76 -10.12
C GLU A 175 1.93 -12.56 -10.50
N LEU A 176 2.02 -12.13 -11.76
CA LEU A 176 1.15 -11.12 -12.36
C LEU A 176 0.15 -11.79 -13.30
N ALA A 177 -1.10 -11.33 -13.25
CA ALA A 177 -2.15 -11.76 -14.20
C ALA A 177 -1.92 -11.21 -15.61
N PHE A 178 -1.18 -10.10 -15.73
CA PHE A 178 -0.78 -9.44 -16.96
C PHE A 178 0.48 -8.61 -16.69
N GLU A 179 1.25 -8.33 -17.73
CA GLU A 179 2.44 -7.48 -17.64
C GLU A 179 2.22 -6.17 -18.39
N GLN A 180 2.82 -5.09 -17.88
CA GLN A 180 2.89 -3.80 -18.56
C GLN A 180 4.09 -3.02 -18.05
N GLU A 181 4.93 -2.54 -18.95
CA GLU A 181 6.05 -1.67 -18.60
C GLU A 181 5.60 -0.28 -18.15
N GLU A 182 6.38 0.37 -17.29
CA GLU A 182 6.14 1.77 -16.94
C GLU A 182 6.29 2.69 -18.17
N GLY A 183 5.40 3.69 -18.28
CA GLY A 183 5.50 4.74 -19.30
C GLY A 183 4.96 4.35 -20.68
N VAL A 184 4.30 3.20 -20.82
CA VAL A 184 3.62 2.85 -22.07
C VAL A 184 2.54 3.87 -22.45
N VAL A 185 2.45 4.17 -23.75
CA VAL A 185 1.50 5.17 -24.27
C VAL A 185 0.05 4.73 -24.08
N LYS A 186 -0.26 3.47 -24.38
CA LYS A 186 -1.59 2.88 -24.20
C LYS A 186 -1.60 2.04 -22.93
N ARG A 187 -2.05 2.65 -21.83
CA ARG A 187 -2.19 1.98 -20.53
C ARG A 187 -3.40 1.04 -20.53
N ARG A 188 -3.21 -0.16 -19.95
CA ARG A 188 -4.28 -1.11 -19.68
C ARG A 188 -5.20 -0.52 -18.61
N ARG A 189 -6.51 -0.58 -18.85
CA ARG A 189 -7.50 -0.32 -17.81
C ARG A 189 -7.82 -1.60 -17.06
N VAL A 190 -8.01 -1.50 -15.76
CA VAL A 190 -8.55 -2.57 -14.91
C VAL A 190 -9.86 -2.15 -14.25
N ALA A 191 -10.75 -3.11 -14.06
CA ALA A 191 -11.98 -2.91 -13.30
C ALA A 191 -11.73 -3.07 -11.78
N ALA A 192 -12.58 -2.45 -10.97
CA ALA A 192 -12.59 -2.68 -9.53
C ALA A 192 -12.87 -4.17 -9.24
N GLY A 193 -12.06 -4.76 -8.35
CA GLY A 193 -12.09 -6.18 -8.04
C GLY A 193 -11.45 -7.08 -9.09
N GLU A 194 -10.86 -6.56 -10.17
CA GLU A 194 -10.18 -7.38 -11.18
C GLU A 194 -8.95 -8.11 -10.60
N TYR A 195 -8.76 -9.37 -10.98
CA TYR A 195 -7.61 -10.17 -10.56
C TYR A 195 -6.29 -9.60 -11.11
N LEU A 196 -5.34 -9.35 -10.21
CA LEU A 196 -4.03 -8.79 -10.53
C LEU A 196 -2.90 -9.82 -10.46
N GLY A 197 -3.09 -10.92 -9.72
CA GLY A 197 -2.07 -11.94 -9.54
C GLY A 197 -2.09 -12.60 -8.17
N LEU A 198 -0.93 -13.11 -7.74
CA LEU A 198 -0.78 -13.79 -6.45
C LEU A 198 0.15 -13.02 -5.52
N SER A 199 -0.19 -12.95 -4.24
CA SER A 199 0.71 -12.43 -3.21
C SER A 199 1.99 -13.25 -3.15
N GLY A 200 3.09 -12.56 -2.90
CA GLY A 200 4.42 -13.14 -2.85
C GLY A 200 5.06 -12.98 -1.49
N ARG A 201 6.37 -12.78 -1.51
CA ARG A 201 7.22 -12.87 -0.33
C ARG A 201 8.17 -11.70 -0.27
N ALA A 202 8.26 -11.08 0.89
CA ALA A 202 9.28 -10.09 1.20
C ALA A 202 9.71 -10.20 2.65
N ASN A 203 10.97 -9.89 2.93
CA ASN A 203 11.56 -9.98 4.27
C ASN A 203 11.28 -11.35 4.93
N GLY A 204 11.35 -12.41 4.13
CA GLY A 204 11.11 -13.79 4.58
C GLY A 204 9.64 -14.17 4.82
N MET A 205 8.67 -13.26 4.70
CA MET A 205 7.27 -13.47 5.02
C MET A 205 6.35 -13.36 3.80
N TRP A 206 5.33 -14.21 3.74
CA TRP A 206 4.32 -14.16 2.67
C TRP A 206 3.24 -13.13 2.94
N HIS A 207 3.18 -12.10 2.11
CA HIS A 207 2.21 -11.02 2.22
C HIS A 207 2.07 -10.26 0.90
N LEU A 208 1.00 -9.48 0.81
CA LEU A 208 0.87 -8.35 -0.10
C LEU A 208 1.20 -7.08 0.70
N HIS A 209 2.03 -6.21 0.15
CA HIS A 209 2.13 -4.83 0.65
C HIS A 209 1.26 -3.92 -0.22
N LEU A 210 0.31 -3.22 0.40
CA LEU A 210 -0.62 -2.31 -0.26
C LEU A 210 -0.31 -0.86 0.14
N GLY A 211 0.28 -0.10 -0.77
CA GLY A 211 0.49 1.34 -0.63
C GLY A 211 -0.63 2.14 -1.28
N LEU A 212 -1.05 3.24 -0.65
CA LEU A 212 -2.00 4.21 -1.20
C LEU A 212 -1.31 5.56 -1.34
N LEU A 213 -1.13 6.02 -2.59
CA LEU A 213 -0.32 7.19 -2.91
C LEU A 213 -1.20 8.43 -3.15
N LEU A 214 -0.67 9.58 -2.76
CA LEU A 214 -1.45 10.80 -2.57
C LEU A 214 -1.20 11.83 -3.66
N ASP A 215 -2.27 12.50 -4.06
CA ASP A 215 -2.23 13.78 -4.79
C ASP A 215 -1.36 13.77 -6.08
N GLY A 216 -1.32 12.63 -6.77
CA GLY A 216 -0.54 12.42 -8.00
C GLY A 216 0.95 12.19 -7.78
N ASP A 217 1.44 12.19 -6.53
CA ASP A 217 2.84 11.96 -6.22
C ASP A 217 3.11 10.46 -6.02
N THR A 218 3.72 9.83 -7.02
CA THR A 218 4.03 8.40 -7.05
C THR A 218 5.42 8.06 -6.51
N THR A 219 6.16 9.03 -5.97
CA THR A 219 7.58 8.86 -5.57
C THR A 219 7.78 8.03 -4.31
N GLN A 220 6.72 7.74 -3.55
CA GLN A 220 6.76 7.04 -2.26
C GLN A 220 7.70 7.68 -1.23
N ARG A 221 7.87 9.01 -1.28
CA ARG A 221 8.60 9.77 -0.26
C ARG A 221 7.70 10.11 0.92
N TRP A 222 8.29 10.50 2.06
CA TRP A 222 7.49 10.85 3.23
C TRP A 222 6.43 11.91 2.90
N GLY A 223 5.18 11.62 3.22
CA GLY A 223 4.03 12.50 2.97
C GLY A 223 3.33 12.28 1.62
N SER A 224 3.88 11.45 0.72
CA SER A 224 3.24 11.13 -0.57
C SER A 224 2.40 9.85 -0.54
N PHE A 225 2.23 9.24 0.63
CA PHE A 225 1.48 8.00 0.81
C PHE A 225 0.81 7.96 2.18
N LEU A 226 -0.17 7.07 2.32
CA LEU A 226 -0.83 6.78 3.58
C LEU A 226 -0.04 5.79 4.43
N LEU A 227 0.03 6.08 5.72
CA LEU A 227 0.55 5.15 6.73
C LEU A 227 -0.39 3.96 6.93
N GLU A 228 0.11 2.94 7.61
CA GLU A 228 -0.60 1.69 7.91
C GLU A 228 -2.01 1.90 8.50
N ASP A 229 -2.15 2.80 9.47
CA ASP A 229 -3.42 3.10 10.15
C ASP A 229 -4.39 3.91 9.27
N GLU A 230 -3.86 4.76 8.41
CA GLU A 230 -4.63 5.51 7.43
C GLU A 230 -5.15 4.59 6.30
N VAL A 231 -4.33 3.67 5.80
CA VAL A 231 -4.76 2.65 4.82
C VAL A 231 -5.87 1.78 5.41
N ARG A 232 -5.74 1.35 6.67
CA ARG A 232 -6.81 0.64 7.38
C ARG A 232 -8.11 1.43 7.44
N SER A 233 -8.01 2.74 7.68
CA SER A 233 -9.16 3.63 7.75
C SER A 233 -9.87 3.71 6.39
N VAL A 234 -9.11 3.81 5.30
CA VAL A 234 -9.62 3.73 3.92
C VAL A 234 -10.28 2.37 3.63
N LEU A 235 -9.69 1.27 4.11
CA LEU A 235 -10.24 -0.08 3.99
C LEU A 235 -11.36 -0.38 5.00
N CYS A 236 -12.32 0.53 5.09
CA CYS A 236 -13.53 0.42 5.90
C CYS A 236 -13.25 0.27 7.41
N GLY A 237 -12.18 0.90 7.92
CA GLY A 237 -11.80 0.83 9.33
C GLY A 237 -11.29 -0.55 9.75
N LEU A 238 -10.49 -1.19 8.89
CA LEU A 238 -9.95 -2.53 9.10
C LEU A 238 -9.08 -2.59 10.36
N LYS A 239 -9.56 -3.29 11.39
CA LYS A 239 -8.81 -3.44 12.65
C LYS A 239 -7.55 -4.29 12.47
N THR A 240 -6.52 -4.00 13.25
CA THR A 240 -5.31 -4.84 13.33
C THR A 240 -5.69 -6.29 13.65
N LYS A 241 -4.95 -7.24 13.07
CA LYS A 241 -5.16 -8.68 13.30
C LYS A 241 -6.56 -9.19 12.91
N THR A 242 -7.18 -8.54 11.92
CA THR A 242 -8.47 -8.97 11.36
C THR A 242 -8.27 -9.65 10.03
N ARG A 243 -9.04 -10.71 9.78
CA ARG A 243 -9.09 -11.38 8.49
C ARG A 243 -10.09 -10.68 7.58
N LEU A 244 -9.68 -10.39 6.35
CA LEU A 244 -10.58 -9.91 5.30
C LEU A 244 -11.60 -11.01 4.94
N PRO A 245 -12.82 -10.64 4.50
CA PRO A 245 -13.79 -11.62 4.01
C PRO A 245 -13.16 -12.55 2.97
N ALA A 246 -13.50 -13.84 3.03
CA ALA A 246 -13.05 -14.81 2.03
C ALA A 246 -13.72 -14.53 0.69
N LEU A 247 -13.09 -14.96 -0.40
CA LEU A 247 -13.69 -14.87 -1.73
C LEU A 247 -15.00 -15.65 -1.75
N SER A 248 -16.10 -15.01 -2.14
CA SER A 248 -17.36 -15.72 -2.36
C SER A 248 -17.18 -16.80 -3.43
N ARG A 249 -17.66 -18.01 -3.15
CA ARG A 249 -17.76 -19.05 -4.17
C ARG A 249 -19.02 -18.75 -4.97
N SER A 250 -18.87 -18.17 -6.15
CA SER A 250 -19.94 -18.10 -7.15
C SER A 250 -20.14 -19.45 -7.82
#